data_AF-A0A544YDG3-F1
#
_entry.id   AF-A0A544YDG3-F1
#
_cell.length_a   1.000
_cell.length_b   1.000
_cell.length_c   1.000
_cell.angle_alpha   90.00
_cell.angle_beta   90.00
_cell.angle_gamma   90.00
#
_symmetry.space_group_name_H-M   'P 1'
#
loop_
_entity.id
_entity.type
_entity.pdbx_description
1 polymer ?
#
loop_
_entity_poly.entity_id
_entity_poly.type
_entity_poly.pdbx_seq_one_letter_code
_entity_poly.pdbx_strand_id
1 'polypeptide(L)'
;MAQELALTPLPDDVDMCLAEAEELLFARDRITCALADRVGRVHRAGQAKQHGHASTRCWLRTSGGMTVGGAGRLLTLGAELPRLPV
;
A
#
# COMPACT_ATOMS: atom_id res chain seq x y z
N MET A 1 -6.66 -12.95 10.57
CA MET A 1 -7.37 -11.91 11.33
C MET A 1 -7.76 -10.76 10.40
N ALA A 2 -6.95 -9.72 10.15
CA ALA A 2 -7.40 -8.60 9.29
C ALA A 2 -7.89 -8.99 7.87
N GLN A 3 -7.27 -9.98 7.22
CA GLN A 3 -7.69 -10.47 5.91
C GLN A 3 -9.05 -11.19 5.93
N GLU A 4 -9.32 -11.91 7.01
CA GLU A 4 -10.58 -12.62 7.24
C GLU A 4 -11.68 -11.62 7.59
N LEU A 5 -11.36 -10.63 8.42
CA LEU A 5 -12.23 -9.52 8.75
C LEU A 5 -12.65 -8.73 7.50
N ALA A 6 -11.74 -8.48 6.56
CA ALA A 6 -12.05 -7.78 5.30
C ALA A 6 -13.04 -8.52 4.39
N LEU A 7 -13.28 -9.82 4.62
CA LEU A 7 -14.23 -10.65 3.87
C LEU A 7 -15.52 -10.92 4.65
N THR A 8 -15.58 -10.49 5.91
CA THR A 8 -16.74 -10.69 6.79
C THR A 8 -17.80 -9.62 6.48
N PRO A 9 -19.10 -9.96 6.50
CA PRO A 9 -20.17 -8.97 6.38
C PRO A 9 -20.05 -7.90 7.48
N LEU A 10 -20.47 -6.68 7.16
CA LEU A 10 -20.47 -5.58 8.14
C LEU A 10 -21.42 -5.91 9.31
N PRO A 11 -20.99 -5.75 10.56
CA PRO A 11 -21.89 -5.86 11.71
C PRO A 11 -22.84 -4.66 11.78
N ASP A 12 -24.04 -4.87 12.32
CA ASP A 12 -25.00 -3.79 12.56
C ASP A 12 -24.59 -2.90 13.75
N ASP A 13 -23.76 -3.43 14.64
CA ASP A 13 -23.23 -2.72 15.82
C ASP A 13 -22.09 -1.77 15.41
N VAL A 14 -22.30 -0.47 15.69
CA VAL A 14 -21.36 0.61 15.33
C VAL A 14 -20.08 0.55 16.16
N ASP A 15 -20.13 0.12 17.42
CA ASP A 15 -18.95 -0.02 18.26
C ASP A 15 -18.08 -1.19 17.78
N MET A 16 -18.72 -2.26 17.29
CA MET A 16 -18.02 -3.36 16.61
C MET A 16 -17.36 -2.88 15.32
N CYS A 17 -18.07 -2.11 14.49
CA CYS A 17 -17.50 -1.51 13.27
C CYS A 17 -16.28 -0.64 13.57
N LEU A 18 -16.30 0.14 14.65
CA LEU A 18 -15.17 0.97 15.07
C LEU A 18 -13.94 0.12 15.41
N ALA A 19 -14.10 -0.88 16.27
CA ALA A 19 -13.01 -1.76 16.68
C ALA A 19 -12.42 -2.54 15.48
N GLU A 20 -13.27 -3.03 14.59
CA GLU A 20 -12.86 -3.72 13.37
C GLU A 20 -12.12 -2.77 12.40
N ALA A 21 -12.58 -1.53 12.27
CA ALA A 21 -11.91 -0.53 11.44
C ALA A 21 -10.51 -0.20 11.97
N GLU A 22 -10.32 -0.08 13.29
CA GLU A 22 -9.01 0.15 13.90
C GLU A 22 -8.02 -0.99 13.60
N GLU A 23 -8.46 -2.24 13.71
CA GLU A 23 -7.67 -3.42 13.35
C GLU A 23 -7.29 -3.40 11.85
N LEU A 24 -8.26 -3.12 10.98
CA LEU A 24 -8.01 -3.01 9.54
C LEU A 24 -7.05 -1.85 9.20
N LEU A 25 -7.17 -0.71 9.88
CA LEU A 25 -6.27 0.44 9.70
C LEU A 25 -4.84 0.10 10.12
N PHE A 26 -4.66 -0.58 11.26
CA PHE A 26 -3.35 -1.04 11.71
C PHE A 26 -2.72 -2.01 10.72
N ALA A 27 -3.48 -3.01 10.25
CA ALA A 27 -3.01 -3.95 9.26
C ALA A 27 -2.68 -3.26 7.92
N ARG A 28 -3.51 -2.31 7.48
CA ARG A 28 -3.32 -1.52 6.27
C ARG A 28 -2.03 -0.70 6.34
N ASP A 29 -1.72 -0.09 7.49
CA ASP A 29 -0.48 0.68 7.66
C ASP A 29 0.76 -0.21 7.48
N ARG A 30 0.80 -1.36 8.16
CA ARG A 30 1.91 -2.32 8.01
C ARG A 30 2.07 -2.81 6.57
N ILE A 31 0.96 -3.11 5.90
CA ILE A 31 0.96 -3.50 4.48
C ILE A 31 1.48 -2.35 3.61
N THR A 32 1.06 -1.11 3.87
CA THR A 32 1.48 0.07 3.12
C THR A 32 2.99 0.31 3.26
N CYS A 33 3.53 0.22 4.48
CA CYS A 33 4.98 0.31 4.72
C CYS A 33 5.74 -0.80 4.00
N ALA A 34 5.29 -2.05 4.12
CA ALA A 34 5.90 -3.20 3.46
C ALA A 34 5.86 -3.10 1.93
N LEU A 35 4.78 -2.54 1.37
CA LEU A 35 4.66 -2.26 -0.07
C LEU A 35 5.60 -1.13 -0.49
N ALA A 36 5.64 -0.04 0.28
CA ALA A 36 6.49 1.12 -0.01
C ALA A 36 7.98 0.74 -0.06
N ASP A 37 8.46 -0.10 0.86
CA ASP A 37 9.83 -0.62 0.82
C ASP A 37 10.15 -1.39 -0.47
N ARG A 38 9.25 -2.29 -0.88
CA ARG A 38 9.41 -3.11 -2.08
C ARG A 38 9.34 -2.26 -3.35
N VAL A 39 8.36 -1.36 -3.41
CA VAL A 39 8.19 -0.41 -4.52
C VAL A 39 9.38 0.53 -4.60
N GLY A 40 9.92 1.00 -3.48
CA GLY A 40 11.14 1.81 -3.42
C GLY A 40 12.35 1.08 -4.03
N ARG A 41 12.51 -0.22 -3.76
CA ARG A 41 13.53 -1.06 -4.41
C ARG A 41 13.30 -1.21 -5.91
N VAL A 42 12.07 -1.51 -6.34
CA VAL A 42 11.70 -1.59 -7.78
C VAL A 42 11.96 -0.26 -8.49
N HIS A 43 11.65 0.86 -7.83
CA HIS A 43 11.86 2.19 -8.36
C HIS A 43 13.34 2.50 -8.56
N ARG A 44 14.16 2.32 -7.52
CA ARG A 44 15.62 2.56 -7.57
C ARG A 44 16.32 1.65 -8.56
N ALA A 45 15.89 0.40 -8.68
CA ALA A 45 16.46 -0.54 -9.65
C ALA A 45 15.95 -0.32 -11.09
N GLY A 46 15.02 0.61 -11.32
CA GLY A 46 14.43 0.85 -12.64
C GLY A 46 13.63 -0.33 -13.20
N GLN A 47 13.26 -1.31 -12.36
CA GLN A 47 12.71 -2.60 -12.77
C GLN A 47 11.37 -2.48 -13.51
N ALA A 48 10.55 -1.49 -13.16
CA ALA A 48 9.29 -1.24 -13.88
C ALA A 48 9.50 -0.98 -15.38
N LYS A 49 10.59 -0.29 -15.76
CA LYS A 49 10.93 -0.03 -17.16
C LYS A 49 11.38 -1.31 -17.88
N GLN A 50 12.10 -2.17 -17.20
CA GLN A 50 12.52 -3.47 -17.74
C GLN A 50 11.32 -4.39 -18.02
N HIS A 51 10.22 -4.19 -17.30
CA HIS A 51 8.95 -4.90 -17.51
C HIS A 51 7.97 -4.13 -18.43
N GLY A 52 8.46 -3.19 -19.24
CA GLY A 52 7.67 -2.53 -20.28
C GLY A 52 6.81 -1.35 -19.82
N HIS A 53 6.94 -0.90 -18.57
CA HIS A 53 6.21 0.30 -18.10
C HIS A 53 7.03 1.58 -18.28
N ALA A 54 6.39 2.68 -18.68
CA ALA A 54 7.06 3.96 -18.85
C ALA A 54 7.72 4.49 -17.55
N SER A 55 7.17 4.13 -16.39
CA SER A 55 7.70 4.49 -15.07
C SER A 55 7.14 3.55 -14.00
N THR A 56 7.74 3.56 -12.80
CA THR A 56 7.18 2.86 -11.64
C THR A 56 5.77 3.36 -11.30
N ARG A 57 5.49 4.66 -11.46
CA ARG A 57 4.13 5.19 -11.26
C ARG A 57 3.13 4.62 -12.26
N CYS A 58 3.52 4.48 -13.52
CA CYS A 58 2.69 3.85 -14.55
C CYS A 58 2.41 2.38 -14.18
N TRP A 59 3.45 1.63 -13.81
CA TRP A 59 3.33 0.23 -13.35
C TRP A 59 2.35 0.07 -12.18
N LEU A 60 2.47 0.89 -11.13
CA LEU A 60 1.55 0.84 -9.97
C LEU A 60 0.09 1.07 -10.36
N ARG A 61 -0.15 1.94 -11.34
CA ARG A 61 -1.50 2.23 -11.82
C ARG A 61 -2.06 1.11 -12.67
N THR A 62 -1.27 0.56 -13.59
CA THR A 62 -1.75 -0.44 -14.56
C THR A 62 -1.84 -1.83 -13.94
N SER A 63 -0.80 -2.24 -13.20
CA SER A 63 -0.70 -3.59 -12.65
C SER A 63 -1.22 -3.64 -11.21
N GLY A 64 -1.04 -2.58 -10.44
CA GLY A 64 -1.51 -2.48 -9.06
C GLY A 64 -2.89 -1.86 -8.90
N GLY A 65 -3.54 -1.42 -9.99
CA GLY A 65 -4.87 -0.78 -9.96
C GLY A 65 -4.92 0.54 -9.18
N MET A 66 -3.78 1.15 -8.87
CA MET A 66 -3.74 2.35 -8.03
C MET A 66 -4.27 3.58 -8.76
N THR A 67 -4.93 4.46 -8.02
CA THR A 67 -5.21 5.83 -8.48
C THR A 67 -3.91 6.60 -8.69
N VAL A 68 -3.96 7.70 -9.46
CA VAL A 68 -2.81 8.59 -9.66
C VAL A 68 -2.25 9.06 -8.32
N GLY A 69 -3.12 9.55 -7.43
CA GLY A 69 -2.74 10.02 -6.10
C GLY A 69 -2.20 8.89 -5.21
N GLY A 70 -2.79 7.70 -5.27
CA GLY A 70 -2.32 6.53 -4.51
C GLY A 70 -0.91 6.11 -4.91
N ALA A 71 -0.66 5.96 -6.22
CA ALA A 71 0.66 5.62 -6.74
C ALA A 71 1.70 6.70 -6.42
N GLY A 72 1.31 7.98 -6.47
CA GLY A 72 2.16 9.11 -6.06
C GLY A 72 2.58 9.01 -4.59
N ARG A 73 1.61 8.87 -3.68
CA ARG A 73 1.88 8.76 -2.23
C ARG A 73 2.76 7.56 -1.89
N LEU A 74 2.51 6.39 -2.49
CA LEU A 74 3.32 5.19 -2.22
C LEU A 74 4.77 5.35 -2.69
N LEU A 75 5.00 6.00 -3.83
CA LEU A 75 6.36 6.30 -4.30
C LEU A 75 7.09 7.26 -3.37
N THR A 76 6.42 8.32 -2.91
CA THR A 76 6.98 9.23 -1.91
C THR A 76 7.33 8.47 -0.64
N LEU A 77 6.41 7.67 -0.09
CA LEU A 77 6.67 6.89 1.11
C LEU A 77 7.86 5.94 0.94
N GLY A 78 7.95 5.23 -0.19
CA GLY A 78 9.06 4.31 -0.46
C GLY A 78 10.42 4.99 -0.65
N ALA A 79 10.43 6.29 -0.98
CA ALA A 79 11.64 7.09 -1.03
C ALA A 79 12.06 7.62 0.36
N GLU A 80 11.10 7.90 1.23
CA GLU A 80 11.35 8.46 2.56
C GLU A 80 11.59 7.39 3.64
N LEU A 81 10.99 6.20 3.55
CA LEU A 81 11.11 5.12 4.55
C LEU A 81 12.57 4.80 4.96
N PRO A 82 13.54 4.66 4.04
CA PRO A 82 14.94 4.40 4.40
C PRO A 82 15.64 5.54 5.15
N ARG A 83 15.00 6.72 5.25
CA ARG A 83 15.52 7.90 5.94
C ARG A 83 14.96 8.04 7.36
N LEU A 84 13.96 7.23 7.72
CA LEU A 84 13.42 7.24 9.07
C LEU A 84 14.40 6.53 10.03
N PRO A 85 14.56 7.03 11.26
CA PRO A 85 15.35 6.35 12.28
C PRO A 85 14.71 5.00 12.63
N VAL A 86 15.57 4.01 12.88
CA VAL A 86 15.20 2.67 13.37
C VAL A 86 15.16 2.61 14.89
#